data_AF-A0A7Y3ICS8-F1
#
_entry.id   AF-A0A7Y3ICS8-F1
#
_cell.length_a   1.000
_cell.length_b   1.000
_cell.length_c   1.000
_cell.angle_alpha   90.00
_cell.angle_beta   90.00
_cell.angle_gamma   90.00
#
_symmetry.space_group_name_H-M   'P 1'
#
loop_
_entity.id
_entity.type
_entity.pdbx_description
1 polymer ?
#
loop_
_entity_poly.entity_id
_entity_poly.type
_entity_poly.pdbx_seq_one_letter_code
_entity_poly.pdbx_strand_id
1 'polypeptide(L)'
;MRVKAMPEQWWRFDCGCKNRTQWLRQAVCPECGAHGQYVGWQLTLEEKMAAFTRVTGLPATGRARMTPEGKAIQDRRVLCKLCMGKGLIEDPLDRDTWGYCPQCQGNRCALDGDFFSEEVKGALDEPMPGVSDEETGWSPDRGSDDWRGGGSK
;
A
#
# COMPACT_ATOMS: atom_id res chain seq x y z
N MET A 1 -3.59 -23.94 2.41
CA MET A 1 -3.33 -23.01 1.28
C MET A 1 -3.13 -21.62 1.87
N ARG A 2 -1.92 -21.06 1.84
CA ARG A 2 -1.69 -19.67 2.28
C ARG A 2 -2.13 -18.76 1.14
N VAL A 3 -3.24 -18.04 1.32
CA VAL A 3 -3.59 -16.93 0.44
C VAL A 3 -2.42 -15.95 0.50
N LYS A 4 -1.83 -15.66 -0.66
CA LYS A 4 -0.84 -14.58 -0.76
C LYS A 4 -1.62 -13.30 -0.45
N ALA A 5 -1.54 -12.83 0.79
CA ALA A 5 -2.15 -11.59 1.23
C ALA A 5 -1.41 -10.47 0.49
N MET A 6 -1.90 -10.13 -0.69
CA MET A 6 -1.47 -8.96 -1.43
C MET A 6 -2.57 -7.93 -1.28
N PRO A 7 -2.25 -6.70 -0.87
CA PRO A 7 -3.18 -5.60 -0.93
C PRO A 7 -3.62 -5.42 -2.38
N GLU A 8 -4.74 -4.75 -2.53
CA GLU A 8 -5.39 -4.59 -3.82
C GLU A 8 -5.37 -3.12 -4.20
N GLN A 9 -5.20 -2.82 -5.47
CA GLN A 9 -5.44 -1.49 -5.99
C GLN A 9 -6.95 -1.21 -6.01
N TRP A 10 -7.32 0.01 -5.66
CA TRP A 10 -8.71 0.45 -5.67
C TRP A 10 -8.88 1.69 -6.54
N TRP A 11 -10.08 1.80 -7.12
CA TRP A 11 -10.49 2.93 -7.94
C TRP A 11 -11.87 3.41 -7.49
N ARG A 12 -12.00 4.73 -7.39
CA ARG A 12 -13.25 5.44 -7.10
C ARG A 12 -13.92 5.84 -8.40
N PHE A 13 -15.21 5.57 -8.51
CA PHE A 13 -16.02 5.89 -9.67
C PHE A 13 -17.19 6.78 -9.28
N ASP A 14 -17.34 7.88 -10.00
CA ASP A 14 -18.50 8.77 -9.91
C ASP A 14 -19.40 8.64 -11.16
N CYS A 15 -19.32 7.51 -11.86
CA CYS A 15 -20.19 7.21 -12.99
C CYS A 15 -21.64 6.98 -12.51
N GLY A 16 -22.63 7.55 -13.22
CA GLY A 16 -24.07 7.47 -12.87
C GLY A 16 -24.70 6.08 -12.98
N CYS A 17 -23.89 5.05 -13.22
CA CYS A 17 -24.31 3.66 -13.47
C CYS A 17 -24.92 3.04 -12.21
N LYS A 18 -24.52 3.53 -11.02
CA LYS A 18 -25.34 3.45 -9.81
C LYS A 18 -25.43 4.84 -9.18
N ASN A 19 -26.55 5.15 -8.53
CA ASN A 19 -26.83 6.45 -7.89
C ASN A 19 -25.96 6.73 -6.65
N ARG A 20 -24.70 6.28 -6.63
CA ARG A 20 -23.71 6.48 -5.56
C ARG A 20 -22.30 6.28 -6.11
N THR A 21 -21.32 6.96 -5.50
CA THR A 21 -19.90 6.67 -5.72
C THR A 21 -19.59 5.20 -5.47
N GLN A 22 -18.91 4.56 -6.42
CA GLN A 22 -18.48 3.16 -6.30
C GLN A 22 -16.99 3.06 -6.05
N TRP A 23 -16.60 1.98 -5.39
CA TRP A 23 -15.21 1.63 -5.11
C TRP A 23 -14.99 0.22 -5.63
N LEU A 24 -14.17 0.07 -6.66
CA LEU A 24 -13.92 -1.21 -7.33
C LEU A 24 -12.42 -1.51 -7.39
N ARG A 25 -12.08 -2.79 -7.58
CA ARG A 25 -10.70 -3.29 -7.71
C ARG A 25 -10.19 -3.32 -9.16
N GLN A 26 -10.85 -2.58 -10.03
CA GLN A 26 -10.55 -2.52 -11.46
C GLN A 26 -10.59 -1.06 -11.91
N ALA A 27 -9.75 -0.70 -12.87
CA ALA A 27 -9.62 0.69 -13.36
C ALA A 27 -10.80 1.16 -14.20
N VAL A 28 -11.63 0.25 -14.71
CA VAL A 28 -12.75 0.54 -15.62
C VAL A 28 -14.06 0.04 -15.03
N CYS A 29 -15.11 0.85 -15.11
CA CYS A 29 -16.44 0.47 -14.66
C CYS A 29 -16.99 -0.64 -15.58
N PRO A 30 -17.43 -1.77 -15.03
CA PRO A 30 -17.89 -2.91 -15.85
C PRO A 30 -19.25 -2.65 -16.50
N GLU A 31 -20.01 -1.67 -16.01
CA GLU A 31 -21.36 -1.36 -16.48
C GLU A 31 -21.35 -0.37 -17.66
N CYS A 32 -20.44 0.59 -17.64
CA CYS A 32 -20.46 1.73 -18.56
C CYS A 32 -19.10 2.12 -19.14
N GLY A 33 -18.03 1.36 -18.83
CA GLY A 33 -16.71 1.57 -19.42
C GLY A 33 -15.97 2.84 -18.95
N ALA A 34 -16.55 3.62 -18.03
CA ALA A 34 -15.91 4.82 -17.49
C ALA A 34 -14.64 4.46 -16.71
N HIS A 35 -13.58 5.26 -16.84
CA HIS A 35 -12.36 5.10 -16.07
C HIS A 35 -12.52 5.66 -14.65
N GLY A 36 -12.03 4.93 -13.65
CA GLY A 36 -12.07 5.33 -12.25
C GLY A 36 -10.85 6.14 -11.84
N GLN A 37 -10.99 6.94 -10.80
CA GLN A 37 -9.88 7.62 -10.16
C GLN A 37 -9.16 6.64 -9.23
N TYR A 38 -7.89 6.38 -9.50
CA TYR A 38 -7.07 5.57 -8.60
C TYR A 38 -6.96 6.22 -7.21
N VAL A 39 -7.17 5.42 -6.17
CA VAL A 39 -7.20 5.85 -4.76
C VAL A 39 -6.08 5.24 -3.91
N GLY A 40 -5.20 4.46 -4.54
CA GLY A 40 -4.08 3.78 -3.89
C GLY A 40 -4.37 2.33 -3.55
N TRP A 41 -3.31 1.66 -3.09
CA TRP A 41 -3.38 0.34 -2.49
C TRP A 41 -4.19 0.33 -1.19
N GLN A 42 -4.95 -0.75 -0.97
CA GLN A 42 -5.73 -0.97 0.23
C GLN A 42 -5.52 -2.39 0.73
N LEU A 43 -5.47 -2.53 2.06
CA LEU A 43 -5.51 -3.84 2.70
C LEU A 43 -6.79 -4.60 2.33
N THR A 44 -6.67 -5.92 2.18
CA THR A 44 -7.82 -6.82 2.01
C THR A 44 -8.70 -6.80 3.26
N LEU A 45 -9.88 -7.43 3.18
CA LEU A 45 -10.76 -7.56 4.34
C LEU A 45 -10.06 -8.32 5.47
N GLU A 46 -9.36 -9.40 5.15
CA GLU A 46 -8.62 -10.25 6.11
C GLU A 46 -7.51 -9.45 6.80
N GLU A 47 -6.75 -8.68 6.04
CA GLU A 47 -5.69 -7.84 6.60
C GLU A 47 -6.26 -6.72 7.48
N LYS A 48 -7.39 -6.12 7.08
CA LYS A 48 -8.10 -5.13 7.91
C LYS A 48 -8.60 -5.75 9.22
N MET A 49 -9.08 -6.99 9.18
CA MET A 49 -9.47 -7.73 10.38
C MET A 49 -8.28 -8.05 11.28
N ALA A 50 -7.16 -8.52 10.70
CA ALA A 50 -5.94 -8.81 11.45
C ALA A 50 -5.36 -7.54 12.11
N ALA A 51 -5.29 -6.42 11.38
CA ALA A 51 -4.89 -5.12 11.92
C ALA A 51 -5.81 -4.69 13.06
N PHE A 52 -7.13 -4.84 12.91
CA PHE A 52 -8.09 -4.50 13.97
C PHE A 52 -7.83 -5.32 15.25
N THR A 53 -7.68 -6.64 15.13
CA THR A 53 -7.45 -7.51 16.30
C THR A 53 -6.10 -7.24 16.95
N ARG A 54 -5.04 -6.96 16.18
CA ARG A 54 -3.73 -6.55 16.72
C ARG A 54 -3.82 -5.26 17.55
N VAL A 55 -4.54 -4.25 17.07
CA VAL A 55 -4.63 -2.95 17.75
C VAL A 55 -5.53 -3.01 18.97
N THR A 56 -6.67 -3.69 18.86
CA THR A 56 -7.72 -3.62 19.89
C THR A 56 -7.70 -4.78 20.88
N GLY A 57 -7.03 -5.89 20.55
CA GLY A 57 -7.15 -7.16 21.27
C GLY A 57 -8.53 -7.83 21.13
N LEU A 58 -9.46 -7.21 20.41
CA LEU A 58 -10.83 -7.70 20.23
C LEU A 58 -10.93 -8.58 18.97
N PRO A 59 -11.85 -9.57 18.95
CA PRO A 59 -12.17 -10.25 17.71
C PRO A 59 -12.73 -9.26 16.70
N ALA A 60 -12.26 -9.33 15.44
CA ALA A 60 -12.66 -8.41 14.38
C ALA A 60 -14.16 -8.51 14.01
N THR A 61 -14.81 -9.62 14.37
CA THR A 61 -16.24 -9.88 14.14
C THR A 61 -16.93 -10.31 15.44
N GLY A 62 -18.25 -10.14 15.50
CA GLY A 62 -19.07 -10.62 16.62
C GLY A 62 -19.42 -9.59 17.69
N ARG A 63 -20.10 -10.06 18.75
CA ARG A 63 -20.74 -9.20 19.77
C ARG A 63 -19.77 -8.46 20.69
N ALA A 64 -18.53 -8.95 20.84
CA ALA A 64 -17.53 -8.31 21.69
C ALA A 64 -17.25 -6.85 21.30
N ARG A 65 -17.36 -6.52 20.00
CA ARG A 65 -17.22 -5.15 19.50
C ARG A 65 -18.39 -4.23 19.86
N MET A 66 -19.53 -4.80 20.20
CA MET A 66 -20.77 -4.07 20.46
C MET A 66 -21.02 -3.83 21.95
N THR A 67 -20.23 -4.45 22.84
CA THR A 67 -20.32 -4.18 24.28
C THR A 67 -19.85 -2.76 24.59
N PRO A 68 -20.26 -2.17 25.73
CA PRO A 68 -19.79 -0.85 26.14
C PRO A 68 -18.25 -0.74 26.16
N GLU A 69 -17.56 -1.77 26.65
CA GLU A 69 -16.10 -1.83 26.73
C GLU A 69 -15.48 -1.90 25.33
N GLY A 70 -16.05 -2.74 24.46
CA GLY A 70 -15.60 -2.86 23.07
C GLY A 70 -15.79 -1.58 22.26
N LYS A 71 -16.85 -0.81 22.53
CA LYS A 71 -17.07 0.53 21.96
C LYS A 71 -16.06 1.53 22.50
N ALA A 72 -15.85 1.57 23.81
CA ALA A 72 -14.86 2.46 24.43
C ALA A 72 -13.44 2.23 23.90
N ILE A 73 -13.04 0.97 23.64
CA ILE A 73 -11.76 0.65 22.99
C ILE A 73 -11.73 1.16 21.55
N GLN A 74 -12.83 1.01 20.79
CA GLN A 74 -12.89 1.49 19.40
C GLN A 74 -12.84 3.01 19.28
N ASP A 75 -13.46 3.73 20.21
CA ASP A 75 -13.51 5.20 20.22
C ASP A 75 -12.15 5.83 20.55
N ARG A 76 -11.26 5.08 21.23
CA ARG A 76 -9.88 5.50 21.53
C ARG A 76 -8.90 5.29 20.39
N ARG A 77 -9.36 4.76 19.25
CA ARG A 77 -8.48 4.50 18.10
C ARG A 77 -8.10 5.81 17.41
N VAL A 78 -6.80 6.05 17.30
CA VAL A 78 -6.25 7.19 16.57
C VAL A 78 -5.69 6.69 15.23
N LEU A 79 -6.07 7.34 14.12
CA LEU A 79 -5.59 6.99 12.79
C LEU A 79 -4.11 7.38 12.62
N CYS A 80 -3.34 6.54 11.95
CA CYS A 80 -1.96 6.87 11.56
C CYS A 80 -2.00 7.99 10.52
N LYS A 81 -1.36 9.12 10.84
CA LYS A 81 -1.29 10.31 9.97
C LYS A 81 -0.42 10.07 8.74
N LEU A 82 0.68 9.31 8.86
CA LEU A 82 1.58 9.03 7.73
C LEU A 82 0.86 8.29 6.59
N CYS A 83 0.14 7.21 6.90
CA CYS A 83 -0.60 6.45 5.87
C CYS A 83 -2.08 6.83 5.78
N MET A 84 -2.54 7.87 6.48
CA MET A 84 -3.95 8.29 6.55
C MET A 84 -4.92 7.13 6.85
N GLY A 85 -4.53 6.22 7.74
CA GLY A 85 -5.34 5.04 8.08
C GLY A 85 -5.46 3.94 7.01
N LYS A 86 -4.65 3.97 5.95
CA LYS A 86 -4.58 2.90 4.93
C LYS A 86 -3.75 1.70 5.40
N GLY A 87 -2.71 1.94 6.20
CA GLY A 87 -1.76 0.92 6.64
C GLY A 87 -0.66 0.62 5.61
N LEU A 88 -0.76 1.22 4.43
CA LEU A 88 0.16 1.06 3.33
C LEU A 88 0.69 2.42 2.88
N ILE A 89 1.89 2.42 2.34
CA ILE A 89 2.48 3.54 1.60
C ILE A 89 2.80 3.03 0.19
N GLU A 90 2.66 3.90 -0.78
CA GLU A 90 2.93 3.65 -2.19
C GLU A 90 4.19 4.42 -2.57
N ASP A 91 5.02 3.85 -3.43
CA ASP A 91 6.16 4.57 -3.98
C ASP A 91 5.65 5.69 -4.92
N PRO A 92 6.03 6.95 -4.70
CA PRO A 92 5.58 8.06 -5.54
C PRO A 92 6.11 8.00 -6.98
N LEU A 93 7.22 7.31 -7.22
CA LEU A 93 7.86 7.13 -8.52
C LEU A 93 7.33 5.88 -9.24
N ASP A 94 6.90 4.86 -8.49
CA ASP A 94 6.32 3.62 -9.03
C ASP A 94 5.02 3.22 -8.31
N ARG A 95 3.89 3.45 -8.98
CA ARG A 95 2.56 3.15 -8.43
C ARG A 95 2.24 1.66 -8.31
N ASP A 96 3.05 0.80 -8.91
CA ASP A 96 2.92 -0.65 -8.77
C ASP A 96 3.70 -1.19 -7.57
N THR A 97 4.51 -0.35 -6.92
CA THR A 97 5.26 -0.69 -5.71
C THR A 97 4.59 -0.13 -4.46
N TRP A 98 4.43 -0.98 -3.45
CA TRP A 98 3.81 -0.64 -2.18
C TRP A 98 4.53 -1.31 -1.01
N GLY A 99 4.35 -0.71 0.17
CA GLY A 99 4.89 -1.20 1.44
C GLY A 99 3.90 -1.06 2.59
N TYR A 100 4.10 -1.85 3.64
CA TYR A 100 3.46 -1.55 4.92
C TYR A 100 4.00 -0.22 5.45
N CYS A 101 3.11 0.63 5.97
CA CYS A 101 3.49 1.91 6.56
C CYS A 101 4.51 1.68 7.69
N PRO A 102 5.71 2.29 7.66
CA PRO A 102 6.74 2.04 8.67
C PRO A 102 6.33 2.54 10.05
N GLN A 103 5.54 3.61 10.13
CA GLN A 103 5.06 4.14 11.40
C GLN A 103 4.09 3.17 12.10
N CYS A 104 3.08 2.65 11.38
CA CYS A 104 2.05 1.80 12.00
C CYS A 104 2.17 0.30 11.70
N GLN A 105 3.14 -0.10 10.87
CA GLN A 105 3.37 -1.48 10.43
C GLN A 105 2.11 -2.20 9.92
N GLY A 106 1.31 -1.51 9.12
CA GLY A 106 0.06 -2.04 8.59
C GLY A 106 -1.13 -2.02 9.56
N ASN A 107 -0.98 -1.51 10.79
CA ASN A 107 -2.07 -1.49 11.78
C ASN A 107 -3.12 -0.41 11.52
N ARG A 108 -2.80 0.60 10.70
CA ARG A 108 -3.67 1.72 10.29
C ARG A 108 -4.00 2.72 11.42
N CYS A 109 -4.02 2.25 12.65
CA CYS A 109 -4.35 3.00 13.85
C CYS A 109 -3.59 2.45 15.06
N ALA A 110 -3.61 3.19 16.15
CA ALA A 110 -3.15 2.77 17.46
C ALA A 110 -4.23 3.08 18.52
N LEU A 111 -4.16 2.43 19.68
CA LEU A 111 -4.86 2.91 20.87
C LEU A 111 -4.04 4.05 21.47
N ASP A 112 -4.70 5.15 21.83
CA ASP A 112 -4.11 6.33 22.47
C ASP A 112 -3.05 7.11 21.65
N GLY A 113 -2.70 6.63 20.45
CA GLY A 113 -1.81 7.32 19.51
C GLY A 113 -0.38 6.78 19.46
N ASP A 114 -0.07 5.76 20.26
CA ASP A 114 1.26 5.15 20.30
C ASP A 114 1.45 4.15 19.16
N PHE A 115 2.20 4.57 18.14
CA PHE A 115 2.54 3.73 17.00
C PHE A 115 3.88 3.01 17.24
N PHE A 116 4.04 1.81 16.68
CA PHE A 116 5.12 0.85 16.96
C PHE A 116 6.55 1.26 16.50
N SER A 117 6.81 2.52 16.18
CA SER A 117 8.08 2.94 15.58
C SER A 117 8.54 4.31 16.11
N GLU A 118 9.57 4.32 16.95
CA GLU A 118 10.26 5.55 17.38
C GLU A 118 11.20 6.12 16.29
N GLU A 119 11.52 5.37 15.24
CA GLU A 119 12.44 5.83 14.18
C GLU A 119 11.89 5.55 12.78
N VAL A 120 11.32 6.57 12.13
CA VAL A 120 11.08 6.55 10.68
C VAL A 120 12.02 7.57 10.03
N LYS A 121 13.28 7.20 9.83
CA LYS A 121 14.13 7.86 8.82
C LYS A 121 13.74 7.30 7.44
N GLY A 122 13.65 8.16 6.43
CA GLY A 122 13.60 7.73 5.02
C GLY A 122 12.24 7.56 4.35
N ALA A 123 11.10 7.56 5.07
CA ALA A 123 9.81 7.17 4.47
C ALA A 123 9.22 8.11 3.39
N LEU A 124 9.85 9.26 3.11
CA LEU A 124 9.46 10.14 2.01
C LEU A 124 10.55 10.35 0.95
N ASP A 125 11.83 10.08 1.27
CA ASP A 125 12.97 10.42 0.41
C ASP A 125 13.91 9.23 0.12
N GLU A 126 13.72 8.07 0.77
CA GLU A 126 14.53 6.88 0.56
C GLU A 126 13.68 5.77 -0.07
N PRO A 127 14.12 5.15 -1.18
CA PRO A 127 13.40 4.02 -1.77
C PRO A 127 13.27 2.88 -0.76
N MET A 128 12.12 2.23 -0.79
CA MET A 128 11.80 1.10 0.08
C MET A 128 12.94 0.06 0.10
N PRO A 129 13.46 -0.35 1.27
CA PRO A 129 14.51 -1.36 1.33
C PRO A 129 13.97 -2.69 0.82
N GLY A 130 14.49 -3.15 -0.32
CA GLY A 130 14.04 -4.36 -1.00
C GLY A 130 13.93 -4.23 -2.52
N VAL A 131 14.04 -3.02 -3.07
CA VAL A 131 14.29 -2.82 -4.50
C VAL A 131 15.81 -2.81 -4.68
N SER A 132 16.42 -3.98 -4.84
CA SER A 132 17.79 -4.04 -5.34
C SER A 132 17.78 -3.52 -6.76
N ASP A 133 18.65 -2.56 -7.09
CA ASP A 133 18.95 -2.07 -8.44
C ASP A 133 19.52 -3.17 -9.39
N GLU A 134 19.33 -4.45 -9.09
CA GLU A 134 19.94 -5.58 -9.79
C GLU A 134 19.15 -6.10 -11.01
N GLU A 135 18.26 -5.29 -11.60
CA GLU A 135 17.74 -5.55 -12.96
C GLU A 135 17.75 -4.32 -13.87
N THR A 136 18.67 -3.38 -13.67
CA THR A 136 19.15 -2.56 -14.80
C THR A 136 20.31 -3.28 -15.48
N GLY A 137 19.96 -4.22 -16.36
CA GLY A 137 20.88 -4.83 -17.33
C GLY A 137 21.37 -3.83 -18.39
N TRP A 138 21.88 -2.69 -17.96
CA TRP A 138 22.53 -1.70 -18.81
C TRP A 138 23.89 -1.35 -18.19
N SER A 139 24.93 -2.06 -18.62
CA SER A 139 26.32 -1.67 -18.36
C SER A 139 26.77 -0.69 -19.44
N PRO A 140 27.07 0.58 -19.12
CA PRO A 140 27.78 1.45 -20.03
C PRO A 140 29.27 1.34 -19.69
N ASP A 141 29.93 0.23 -20.03
CA ASP A 141 31.41 0.19 -20.11
C ASP A 141 31.92 -1.13 -20.72
N ARG A 142 32.10 -1.10 -22.05
CA ARG A 142 33.29 -1.68 -22.69
C ARG A 142 33.84 -0.65 -23.68
N GLY A 143 34.65 0.27 -23.18
CA GLY A 143 35.91 0.55 -23.89
C GLY A 143 36.69 -0.78 -23.95
N SER A 144 37.44 -1.13 -24.99
CA SER A 144 38.20 -0.30 -25.91
C SER A 144 38.66 -1.21 -27.05
N ASP A 145 39.10 -0.59 -28.16
CA ASP A 145 40.08 -1.10 -29.10
C ASP A 145 39.71 -2.28 -30.02
N ASP A 146 39.43 -1.95 -31.29
CA ASP A 146 40.16 -2.60 -32.40
C ASP A 146 40.19 -1.67 -33.63
N TRP A 147 41.15 -0.73 -33.62
CA TRP A 147 41.67 -0.11 -34.84
C TRP A 147 42.77 -1.02 -35.38
N ARG A 148 42.51 -1.77 -36.47
CA ARG A 148 43.54 -2.20 -37.42
C ARG A 148 42.96 -2.73 -38.75
N GLY A 149 43.47 -2.14 -39.83
CA GLY A 149 43.48 -2.70 -41.19
C GLY A 149 42.46 -2.04 -42.12
N GLY A 150 42.82 -1.31 -43.17
CA GLY A 150 44.10 -1.10 -43.82
C GLY A 150 43.79 -0.51 -45.20
N GLY A 151 44.42 0.61 -45.54
CA GLY A 151 44.28 1.23 -46.85
C GLY A 151 45.14 0.58 -47.92
N SER A 152 44.62 0.68 -49.15
CA SER A 152 45.32 0.75 -50.44
C SER A 152 45.95 -0.52 -51.03
N LYS A 153 45.38 -0.94 -52.17
CA LYS A 153 46.01 -0.74 -53.49
C LYS A 153 44.94 -0.59 -54.56
#